data_AF-A0A2V9BBJ3-F1
#
_entry.id   AF-A0A2V9BBJ3-F1
#
_cell.length_a   1.000
_cell.length_b   1.000
_cell.length_c   1.000
_cell.angle_alpha   90.00
_cell.angle_beta   90.00
_cell.angle_gamma   90.00
#
_symmetry.space_group_name_H-M   'P 1'
#
loop_
_entity.id
_entity.type
_entity.pdbx_description
1 polymer ?
#
loop_
_entity_poly.entity_id
_entity_poly.type
_entity_poly.pdbx_seq_one_letter_code
_entity_poly.pdbx_strand_id
1 'polypeptide(L)'
;MPTFSFSDDEIQKLVRFFAALSAQQSPYIAPKQELLTTAERDMARQLFTSKTAPCLKCHATGDSAHDKNASAPNFLLARERLKPAWTVRWITDPAKIIPGTAMPSGLFRREEGRWVFAGPLPASFHGYGKDHADLLVRYMFQLTPEEQRALVGRASAAAGAGK
;
A
#
# COMPACT_ATOMS: atom_id res chain seq x y z
N MET A 1 20.37 7.05 5.83
CA MET A 1 20.35 6.11 6.98
C MET A 1 21.74 6.08 7.59
N PRO A 2 21.86 5.96 8.93
CA PRO A 2 23.17 5.77 9.57
C PRO A 2 23.83 4.47 9.09
N THR A 3 25.16 4.48 9.03
CA THR A 3 25.97 3.29 8.73
C THR A 3 26.32 2.62 10.05
N PHE A 4 25.92 1.35 10.22
CA PHE A 4 26.28 0.55 11.38
C PHE A 4 27.38 -0.44 10.99
N SER A 5 28.47 -0.50 11.76
CA SER A 5 29.63 -1.36 11.50
C SER A 5 29.53 -2.70 12.21
N PHE A 6 28.42 -3.42 12.02
CA PHE A 6 28.22 -4.75 12.63
C PHE A 6 29.08 -5.82 11.95
N SER A 7 29.62 -6.73 12.75
CA SER A 7 30.18 -8.00 12.28
C SER A 7 29.08 -8.97 11.80
N ASP A 8 29.46 -9.97 11.02
CA ASP A 8 28.53 -11.01 10.54
C ASP A 8 27.82 -11.74 11.69
N ASP A 9 28.53 -11.99 12.79
CA ASP A 9 27.99 -12.61 14.01
C ASP A 9 26.91 -11.73 14.67
N GLU A 10 27.15 -10.41 14.76
CA GLU A 10 26.16 -9.47 15.30
C GLU A 10 24.94 -9.37 14.41
N ILE A 11 25.13 -9.34 13.08
CA ILE A 11 24.04 -9.37 12.11
C ILE A 11 23.20 -10.63 12.31
N GLN A 12 23.83 -11.80 12.44
CA GLN A 12 23.11 -13.06 12.64
C GLN A 12 22.34 -13.08 13.97
N LYS A 13 22.92 -12.56 15.06
CA LYS A 13 22.24 -12.44 16.35
C LYS A 13 21.01 -11.54 16.25
N LEU A 14 21.14 -10.37 15.64
CA LEU A 14 20.04 -9.42 15.45
C LEU A 14 18.92 -10.02 14.58
N VAL A 15 19.28 -10.67 13.46
CA VAL A 15 18.31 -11.32 12.57
C VAL A 15 17.53 -12.41 13.32
N ARG A 16 18.21 -13.28 14.07
CA ARG A 16 17.56 -14.34 14.86
C ARG A 16 16.69 -13.78 15.97
N PHE A 17 17.15 -12.74 16.67
CA PHE A 17 16.39 -12.08 17.73
C PHE A 17 15.06 -11.52 17.20
N PHE A 18 15.09 -10.72 16.13
CA PHE A 18 13.87 -10.14 15.55
C PHE A 18 12.97 -11.18 14.89
N ALA A 19 13.53 -12.23 14.28
CA ALA A 19 12.75 -13.34 13.75
C ALA A 19 11.98 -14.06 14.86
N ALA A 20 12.64 -14.36 15.99
CA ALA A 20 11.99 -14.97 17.15
C ALA A 20 10.93 -14.06 17.77
N LEU A 21 11.24 -12.77 17.97
CA LEU A 21 10.31 -11.78 18.52
C LEU A 21 9.05 -11.61 17.66
N SER A 22 9.19 -11.72 16.34
CA SER A 22 8.07 -11.61 15.38
C SER A 22 7.36 -12.94 15.11
N ALA A 23 7.73 -14.02 15.80
CA ALA A 23 7.26 -15.38 15.54
C ALA A 23 7.39 -15.78 14.05
N GLN A 24 8.43 -15.27 13.39
CA GLN A 24 8.63 -15.39 11.97
C GLN A 24 9.48 -16.62 11.66
N GLN A 25 8.91 -17.54 10.87
CA GLN A 25 9.67 -18.67 10.34
C GLN A 25 10.79 -18.17 9.41
N SER A 26 11.96 -18.82 9.51
CA SER A 26 13.12 -18.61 8.65
C SER A 26 13.40 -19.89 7.84
N PRO A 27 13.46 -19.84 6.50
CA PRO A 27 13.29 -18.64 5.66
C PRO A 27 11.84 -18.14 5.62
N TYR A 28 11.65 -16.85 5.32
CA TYR A 28 10.31 -16.30 5.09
C TYR A 28 9.74 -16.85 3.78
N ILE A 29 8.57 -17.48 3.87
CA ILE A 29 7.79 -17.93 2.71
C ILE A 29 6.63 -16.94 2.53
N ALA A 30 6.66 -16.19 1.42
CA ALA A 30 5.59 -15.25 1.13
C ALA A 30 4.28 -15.98 0.83
N PRO A 31 3.15 -15.59 1.44
CA PRO A 31 1.87 -16.21 1.14
C PRO A 31 1.46 -15.88 -0.29
N LYS A 32 1.00 -16.90 -1.04
CA LYS A 32 0.46 -16.71 -2.38
C LYS A 32 -0.79 -15.83 -2.30
N GLN A 33 -0.75 -14.67 -2.96
CA GLN A 33 -1.88 -13.76 -3.03
C GLN A 33 -2.90 -14.24 -4.07
N GLU A 34 -4.19 -14.08 -3.77
CA GLU A 34 -5.27 -14.29 -4.74
C GLU A 34 -5.17 -13.23 -5.85
N LEU A 35 -5.18 -13.68 -7.10
CA LEU A 35 -5.16 -12.79 -8.26
C LEU A 35 -6.41 -11.91 -8.27
N LEU A 36 -6.26 -10.64 -8.63
CA LEU A 36 -7.39 -9.75 -8.79
C LEU A 36 -8.19 -10.13 -10.03
N THR A 37 -9.51 -10.26 -9.86
CA THR A 37 -10.43 -10.26 -11.00
C THR A 37 -10.37 -8.90 -11.71
N THR A 38 -10.86 -8.82 -12.94
CA THR A 38 -10.97 -7.55 -13.67
C THR A 38 -11.81 -6.54 -12.89
N ALA A 39 -12.94 -6.97 -12.33
CA ALA A 39 -13.81 -6.12 -11.51
C ALA A 39 -13.09 -5.63 -10.24
N GLU A 40 -12.38 -6.52 -9.52
CA GLU A 40 -11.60 -6.14 -8.34
C GLU A 40 -10.49 -5.14 -8.68
N ARG A 41 -9.79 -5.34 -9.80
CA ARG A 41 -8.77 -4.40 -10.27
C ARG A 41 -9.36 -3.02 -10.57
N ASP A 42 -10.52 -2.97 -11.23
CA ASP A 42 -11.19 -1.71 -11.55
C ASP A 42 -11.72 -0.99 -10.29
N MET A 43 -12.29 -1.74 -9.34
CA MET A 43 -12.70 -1.21 -8.03
C MET A 43 -11.51 -0.62 -7.27
N ALA A 44 -10.41 -1.38 -7.16
CA ALA A 44 -9.20 -0.93 -6.48
C ALA A 44 -8.59 0.31 -7.15
N ARG A 45 -8.55 0.34 -8.49
CA ARG A 45 -8.10 1.47 -9.29
C ARG A 45 -8.90 2.74 -8.95
N GLN A 46 -10.22 2.65 -8.85
CA GLN A 46 -11.08 3.79 -8.51
C GLN A 46 -10.81 4.32 -7.10
N LEU A 47 -10.59 3.45 -6.10
CA LEU A 47 -10.21 3.90 -4.76
C LEU A 47 -8.81 4.53 -4.74
N PHE A 48 -7.86 3.91 -5.44
CA PHE A 48 -6.45 4.32 -5.46
C PHE A 48 -6.22 5.72 -6.06
N THR A 49 -7.11 6.16 -6.94
CA THR A 49 -7.10 7.51 -7.53
C THR A 49 -8.24 8.40 -7.01
N SER A 50 -8.92 7.99 -5.94
CA SER A 50 -10.04 8.77 -5.39
C SER A 50 -9.55 10.06 -4.74
N LYS A 51 -10.44 11.06 -4.61
CA LYS A 51 -10.11 12.31 -3.92
C LYS A 51 -9.77 12.11 -2.44
N THR A 52 -10.37 11.10 -1.80
CA THR A 52 -10.15 10.78 -0.38
C THR A 52 -8.91 9.92 -0.16
N ALA A 53 -8.46 9.17 -1.17
CA ALA A 53 -7.20 8.44 -1.14
C ALA A 53 -6.38 8.72 -2.42
N PRO A 54 -5.80 9.92 -2.57
CA PRO A 54 -4.99 10.26 -3.72
C PRO A 54 -3.58 9.69 -3.54
N CYS A 55 -3.42 8.37 -3.58
CA CYS A 55 -2.18 7.64 -3.26
C CYS A 55 -0.98 8.20 -4.03
N LEU A 56 -1.18 8.51 -5.31
CA LEU A 56 -0.13 9.03 -6.19
C LEU A 56 0.24 10.49 -5.94
N LYS A 57 -0.45 11.22 -5.07
CA LYS A 57 -0.04 12.59 -4.71
C LYS A 57 1.26 12.61 -3.91
N CYS A 58 1.49 11.59 -3.09
CA CYS A 58 2.66 11.52 -2.19
C CYS A 58 3.65 10.42 -2.59
N HIS A 59 3.19 9.34 -3.21
CA HIS A 59 4.03 8.24 -3.62
C HIS A 59 4.73 8.50 -4.95
N ALA A 60 5.99 8.11 -5.04
CA ALA A 60 6.78 8.19 -6.25
C ALA A 60 6.18 7.32 -7.37
N THR A 61 6.33 7.78 -8.61
CA THR A 61 5.79 7.14 -9.82
C THR A 61 6.88 6.78 -10.82
N GLY A 62 8.12 7.19 -10.58
CA GLY A 62 9.22 7.11 -11.55
C GLY A 62 9.24 8.28 -12.53
N ASP A 63 8.26 9.18 -12.47
CA ASP A 63 8.31 10.45 -13.21
C ASP A 63 9.14 11.47 -12.42
N SER A 64 10.23 11.95 -13.02
CA SER A 64 11.16 12.86 -12.34
C SER A 64 10.57 14.22 -11.96
N ALA A 65 9.52 14.70 -12.63
CA ALA A 65 8.89 15.97 -12.29
C ALA A 65 7.99 15.82 -11.06
N HIS A 66 7.26 14.71 -10.98
CA HIS A 66 6.47 14.32 -9.82
C HIS A 66 7.36 13.94 -8.61
N ASP A 67 8.33 13.07 -8.82
CA ASP A 67 9.13 12.43 -7.76
C ASP A 67 10.00 13.42 -6.99
N LYS A 68 10.29 14.61 -7.54
CA LYS A 68 10.95 15.72 -6.82
C LYS A 68 10.22 16.13 -5.53
N ASN A 69 8.90 15.96 -5.50
CA ASN A 69 8.05 16.32 -4.36
C ASN A 69 7.44 15.08 -3.68
N ALA A 70 7.75 13.88 -4.16
CA ALA A 70 7.24 12.65 -3.57
C ALA A 70 7.87 12.43 -2.18
N SER A 71 7.02 12.11 -1.20
CA SER A 71 7.42 11.84 0.18
C SER A 71 7.32 10.35 0.55
N ALA A 72 6.85 9.51 -0.37
CA ALA A 72 6.67 8.09 -0.14
C ALA A 72 7.21 7.22 -1.31
N PRO A 73 7.64 5.97 -1.03
CA PRO A 73 8.24 5.10 -2.05
C PRO A 73 7.29 4.69 -3.16
N ASN A 74 7.85 4.32 -4.31
CA ASN A 74 7.10 3.80 -5.45
C ASN A 74 6.44 2.44 -5.13
N PHE A 75 5.15 2.30 -5.46
CA PHE A 75 4.37 1.10 -5.17
C PHE A 75 4.84 -0.15 -5.92
N LEU A 76 5.57 -0.01 -7.04
CA LEU A 76 6.18 -1.14 -7.74
C LEU A 76 7.13 -1.95 -6.85
N LEU A 77 7.71 -1.33 -5.81
CA LEU A 77 8.59 -1.98 -4.84
C LEU A 77 7.82 -2.75 -3.74
N ALA A 78 6.50 -2.58 -3.64
CA ALA A 78 5.73 -3.07 -2.51
C ALA A 78 5.82 -4.59 -2.36
N ARG A 79 5.65 -5.35 -3.45
CA ARG A 79 5.71 -6.82 -3.43
C ARG A 79 7.09 -7.39 -3.04
N GLU A 80 8.15 -6.63 -3.29
CA GLU A 80 9.52 -7.05 -3.00
C GLU A 80 9.94 -6.69 -1.59
N ARG A 81 9.44 -5.56 -1.06
CA ARG A 81 9.90 -4.99 0.21
C ARG A 81 8.96 -5.22 1.38
N LEU A 82 7.67 -5.45 1.12
CA LEU A 82 6.63 -5.46 2.15
C LEU A 82 5.96 -6.83 2.25
N LYS A 83 5.45 -7.12 3.45
CA LYS A 83 4.58 -8.29 3.69
C LYS A 83 3.12 -7.84 3.60
N PRO A 84 2.22 -8.57 2.91
CA PRO A 84 0.82 -8.17 2.75
C PRO A 84 0.13 -7.84 4.08
N ALA A 85 0.24 -8.74 5.06
CA ALA A 85 -0.36 -8.54 6.39
C ALA A 85 0.21 -7.33 7.15
N TRP A 86 1.49 -6.97 6.92
CA TRP A 86 2.06 -5.75 7.48
C TRP A 86 1.49 -4.53 6.77
N THR A 87 1.37 -4.58 5.43
CA THR A 87 0.81 -3.48 4.63
C THR A 87 -0.63 -3.18 5.00
N VAL A 88 -1.46 -4.19 5.28
CA VAL A 88 -2.84 -4.00 5.77
C VAL A 88 -2.83 -3.19 7.07
N ARG A 89 -1.99 -3.55 8.04
CA ARG A 89 -1.87 -2.79 9.30
C ARG A 89 -1.36 -1.37 9.06
N TRP A 90 -0.42 -1.20 8.13
CA TRP A 90 0.11 0.11 7.77
C TRP A 90 -0.94 1.03 7.17
N ILE A 91 -1.71 0.58 6.17
CA ILE A 91 -2.66 1.47 5.48
C ILE A 91 -3.93 1.74 6.29
N THR A 92 -4.26 0.88 7.26
CA THR A 92 -5.46 1.04 8.10
C THR A 92 -5.20 1.98 9.28
N ASP A 93 -4.00 1.95 9.88
CA ASP A 93 -3.64 2.82 10.99
C ASP A 93 -2.12 3.07 11.05
N PRO A 94 -1.59 3.93 10.15
CA PRO A 94 -0.15 4.16 10.06
C PRO A 94 0.41 4.87 11.30
N ALA A 95 -0.40 5.71 11.97
CA ALA A 95 0.01 6.45 13.17
C ALA A 95 0.29 5.54 14.38
N LYS A 96 -0.34 4.35 14.45
CA LYS A 96 0.00 3.33 15.46
C LYS A 96 1.37 2.69 15.25
N ILE A 97 1.90 2.70 14.02
CA ILE A 97 3.20 2.12 13.69
C ILE A 97 4.28 3.20 13.74
N ILE A 98 4.01 4.37 13.13
CA ILE A 98 4.90 5.53 13.14
C ILE A 98 4.07 6.77 13.52
N PRO A 99 4.11 7.19 14.79
CA PRO A 99 3.46 8.43 15.23
C PRO A 99 3.98 9.63 14.42
N GLY A 100 3.05 10.47 13.94
CA GLY A 100 3.40 11.66 13.15
C GLY A 100 3.81 11.39 11.69
N THR A 101 3.60 10.18 11.18
CA THR A 101 3.83 9.88 9.76
C THR A 101 2.95 10.71 8.82
N ALA A 102 3.48 11.02 7.64
CA ALA A 102 2.76 11.73 6.58
C ALA A 102 1.70 10.84 5.88
N MET A 103 1.74 9.51 6.06
CA MET A 103 0.71 8.62 5.55
C MET A 103 -0.62 8.91 6.28
N PRO A 104 -1.72 9.19 5.55
CA PRO A 104 -2.98 9.57 6.19
C PRO A 104 -3.57 8.42 7.01
N SER A 105 -4.05 8.75 8.20
CA SER A 105 -4.88 7.86 9.01
C SER A 105 -6.35 8.04 8.63
N GLY A 106 -7.18 7.02 8.90
CA GLY A 106 -8.62 7.10 8.66
C GLY A 106 -9.05 6.91 7.21
N LEU A 107 -8.16 6.41 6.33
CA LEU A 107 -8.57 5.95 5.00
C LEU A 107 -9.58 4.78 5.07
N PHE A 108 -9.52 4.02 6.16
CA PHE A 108 -10.42 2.88 6.43
C PHE A 108 -11.03 3.01 7.82
N ARG A 109 -12.22 2.43 7.97
CA ARG A 109 -12.91 2.24 9.25
C ARG A 109 -13.32 0.77 9.41
N ARG A 110 -13.56 0.35 10.65
CA ARG A 110 -14.12 -0.97 10.94
C ARG A 110 -15.63 -0.94 10.80
N GLU A 111 -16.19 -1.90 10.08
CA GLU A 111 -17.62 -2.12 9.91
C GLU A 111 -17.87 -3.63 9.83
N GLU A 112 -18.77 -4.17 10.65
CA GLU A 112 -19.13 -5.60 10.63
C GLU A 112 -17.94 -6.58 10.62
N GLY A 113 -16.86 -6.24 11.32
CA GLY A 113 -15.68 -7.10 11.40
C GLY A 113 -14.71 -7.04 10.21
N ARG A 114 -14.95 -6.16 9.23
CA ARG A 114 -14.06 -5.89 8.07
C ARG A 114 -13.60 -4.42 8.04
N TRP A 115 -12.51 -4.15 7.32
CA TRP A 115 -12.09 -2.80 6.96
C TRP A 115 -12.83 -2.35 5.70
N VAL A 116 -13.51 -1.22 5.82
CA VAL A 116 -14.20 -0.56 4.71
C VAL A 116 -13.59 0.82 4.49
N PHE A 117 -13.57 1.25 3.24
CA PHE A 117 -13.06 2.58 2.88
C PHE A 117 -13.91 3.67 3.56
N ALA A 118 -13.26 4.66 4.15
CA ALA A 118 -13.93 5.70 4.91
C ALA A 118 -14.58 6.78 4.04
N GLY A 119 -14.05 7.01 2.83
CA GLY A 119 -14.56 8.01 1.89
C GLY A 119 -15.75 7.53 1.05
N PRO A 120 -16.20 8.39 0.11
CA PRO A 120 -17.24 8.03 -0.85
C PRO A 120 -16.84 6.80 -1.66
N LEU A 121 -17.67 5.76 -1.59
CA LEU A 121 -17.48 4.55 -2.38
C LEU A 121 -18.05 4.74 -3.80
N PRO A 122 -17.32 4.35 -4.84
CA PRO A 122 -17.89 4.25 -6.18
C PRO A 122 -19.02 3.22 -6.23
N ALA A 123 -19.96 3.39 -7.17
CA ALA A 123 -21.06 2.45 -7.37
C ALA A 123 -20.61 1.00 -7.68
N SER A 124 -19.38 0.82 -8.17
CA SER A 124 -18.76 -0.50 -8.40
C SER A 124 -18.62 -1.32 -7.12
N PHE A 125 -18.63 -0.69 -5.93
CA PHE A 125 -18.57 -1.37 -4.63
C PHE A 125 -19.94 -1.86 -4.13
N HIS A 126 -21.04 -1.56 -4.83
CA HIS A 126 -22.35 -2.08 -4.45
C HIS A 126 -22.34 -3.61 -4.47
N GLY A 127 -22.63 -4.23 -3.32
CA GLY A 127 -22.58 -5.68 -3.16
C GLY A 127 -21.17 -6.26 -2.97
N TYR A 128 -20.12 -5.44 -2.87
CA TYR A 128 -18.78 -5.93 -2.54
C TYR A 128 -18.66 -6.21 -1.04
N GLY A 129 -18.78 -7.49 -0.68
CA GLY A 129 -18.77 -7.95 0.72
C GLY A 129 -17.39 -8.23 1.32
N LYS A 130 -16.31 -8.19 0.53
CA LYS A 130 -14.95 -8.46 1.03
C LYS A 130 -14.35 -7.22 1.71
N ASP A 131 -13.17 -7.39 2.29
CA ASP A 131 -12.41 -6.33 2.96
C ASP A 131 -11.76 -5.37 1.94
N HIS A 132 -11.95 -4.06 2.12
CA HIS A 132 -11.48 -3.04 1.18
C HIS A 132 -9.99 -2.76 1.35
N ALA A 133 -9.44 -2.90 2.55
CA ALA A 133 -8.01 -2.74 2.78
C ALA A 133 -7.24 -3.90 2.14
N ASP A 134 -7.73 -5.14 2.28
CA ASP A 134 -7.16 -6.30 1.62
C ASP A 134 -7.22 -6.19 0.09
N LEU A 135 -8.33 -5.69 -0.46
CA LEU A 135 -8.45 -5.40 -1.90
C LEU A 135 -7.34 -4.46 -2.38
N LEU A 136 -7.12 -3.35 -1.66
CA LEU A 136 -6.10 -2.36 -2.02
C LEU A 136 -4.67 -2.90 -1.84
N VAL A 137 -4.41 -3.70 -0.80
CA VAL A 137 -3.10 -4.36 -0.64
C VAL A 137 -2.86 -5.36 -1.76
N ARG A 138 -3.84 -6.19 -2.13
CA ARG A 138 -3.73 -7.10 -3.28
C ARG A 138 -3.43 -6.33 -4.56
N TYR A 139 -4.07 -5.18 -4.76
CA TYR A 139 -3.80 -4.28 -5.88
C TYR A 139 -2.38 -3.73 -5.89
N MET A 140 -1.89 -3.20 -4.77
CA MET A 140 -0.52 -2.72 -4.63
C MET A 140 0.52 -3.81 -4.93
N PHE A 141 0.26 -5.05 -4.51
CA PHE A 141 1.18 -6.18 -4.69
C PHE A 141 1.16 -6.78 -6.10
N GLN A 142 0.12 -6.48 -6.88
CA GLN A 142 -0.05 -6.91 -8.27
C GLN A 142 0.14 -5.74 -9.27
N LEU A 143 0.58 -4.58 -8.79
CA LEU A 143 0.80 -3.40 -9.63
C LEU A 143 1.94 -3.65 -10.62
N THR A 144 1.72 -3.31 -11.89
CA THR A 144 2.73 -3.38 -12.96
C THR A 144 3.12 -1.97 -13.41
N PRO A 145 4.28 -1.81 -14.07
CA PRO A 145 4.67 -0.52 -14.65
C PRO A 145 3.62 0.03 -15.63
N GLU A 146 2.96 -0.83 -16.41
CA GLU A 146 1.88 -0.46 -17.33
C GLU A 146 0.67 0.10 -16.58
N GLU A 147 0.24 -0.59 -15.53
CA GLU A 147 -0.89 -0.17 -14.69
C GLU A 147 -0.57 1.16 -13.99
N GLN A 148 0.66 1.33 -13.48
CA GLN A 148 1.09 2.60 -12.88
C GLN A 148 1.06 3.76 -13.88
N ARG A 149 1.54 3.56 -15.11
CA ARG A 149 1.44 4.59 -16.17
C ARG A 149 -0.01 4.96 -16.45
N ALA A 150 -0.92 3.98 -16.49
CA ALA A 150 -2.35 4.24 -16.68
C ALA A 150 -2.97 5.02 -15.50
N LEU A 151 -2.56 4.72 -14.26
CA LEU A 151 -3.00 5.44 -13.06
C LEU A 151 -2.57 6.91 -13.07
N VAL A 152 -1.31 7.19 -13.43
CA VAL A 152 -0.78 8.56 -13.53
C VAL A 152 -1.59 9.37 -14.53
N GLY A 153 -1.84 8.82 -15.73
CA GLY A 153 -2.66 9.49 -16.75
C GLY A 153 -4.09 9.81 -16.26
N ARG A 154 -4.71 8.89 -15.51
CA ARG A 154 -6.04 9.09 -14.90
C ARG A 154 -6.03 10.16 -13.81
N ALA A 155 -5.02 10.15 -12.94
CA ALA A 155 -4.89 11.13 -11.87
C ALA A 155 -4.70 12.55 -12.43
N SER A 156 -3.90 12.70 -13.49
CA SER A 156 -3.73 13.98 -14.20
C SER A 156 -5.04 14.47 -14.83
N ALA A 157 -5.81 13.59 -15.46
CA ALA A 157 -7.10 13.93 -16.04
C ALA A 157 -8.13 14.37 -14.97
N ALA A 158 -8.18 13.68 -13.84
CA ALA A 158 -9.06 14.02 -12.73
C ALA A 158 -8.70 15.36 -12.06
N ALA A 159 -7.42 15.73 -12.05
CA ALA A 159 -6.95 17.03 -11.56
C ALA A 159 -7.29 18.19 -12.51
N GLY A 160 -7.30 17.93 -13.82
CA GLY A 160 -7.64 18.93 -14.85
C GLY A 160 -9.14 19.23 -14.95
N ALA A 161 -10.02 18.25 -14.72
CA ALA A 161 -11.48 18.40 -14.80
C ALA A 161 -12.12 19.14 -13.59
N GLY A 162 -11.32 19.50 -12.58
CA GLY A 162 -11.77 20.25 -11.40
C GLY A 162 -11.44 21.74 -11.43
N LYS A 163 -11.00 22.27 -12.58
CA LYS A 163 -10.77 23.70 -12.82
C LYS A 163 -11.86 24.30 -13.69
#